data_AF-A0A955P5P0-F1
#
_entry.id   AF-A0A955P5P0-F1
#
_cell.length_a   1.000
_cell.length_b   1.000
_cell.length_c   1.000
_cell.angle_alpha   90.00
_cell.angle_beta   90.00
_cell.angle_gamma   90.00
#
_symmetry.space_group_name_H-M   'P 1'
#
loop_
_entity.id
_entity.type
_entity.pdbx_description
1 polymer ?
#
loop_
_entity_poly.entity_id
_entity_poly.type
_entity_poly.pdbx_seq_one_letter_code
_entity_poly.pdbx_strand_id
1 'polypeptide(L)'
;MEQILQNYRTAEGTLSEVLGPDYFQHDYRQRVWRHREIAKKKYPEISAKCRGIIEAFQKGIQKYMDEHPDEVPVWAPKLEPWQVVALSRLVIWGWPEGDAGEDLKAGGIQPDPIEYHGSNEWLIAPKKSAAGVPIALIDPHLSWYGIFRFYEARFYGDTLNLSGVCILGSPIISLGHNEYLSVAMTTGSGDTADVFEETLNPDNPLQYEVDGEWKDMTVRKDVIRVRKEDGSFDDKEVEIHETRHGPVVATKDGKAYAMAIPYMEDISLTDQTYQMMTAKNLDEAKAALSHLGLMGQNVMVGTVDGDIYYQRTGKVPIR
;
A
#
# COMPACT_ATOMS: atom_id res chain seq x y z
N MET A 1 7.15 -4.69 18.43
CA MET A 1 7.10 -5.99 17.75
C MET A 1 5.71 -6.31 17.24
N GLU A 2 4.71 -6.46 18.12
CA GLU A 2 3.35 -6.90 17.77
C GLU A 2 2.71 -6.18 16.56
N GLN A 3 2.72 -4.85 16.52
CA GLN A 3 2.12 -4.10 15.40
C GLN A 3 2.76 -4.42 14.04
N ILE A 4 4.06 -4.70 13.99
CA ILE A 4 4.74 -5.10 12.74
C ILE A 4 4.17 -6.43 12.24
N LEU A 5 4.02 -7.39 13.15
CA LEU A 5 3.48 -8.71 12.85
C LEU A 5 2.00 -8.65 12.45
N GLN A 6 1.21 -7.78 13.10
CA GLN A 6 -0.16 -7.49 12.69
C GLN A 6 -0.21 -6.86 11.30
N ASN A 7 0.66 -5.90 10.99
CA ASN A 7 0.71 -5.26 9.67
C ASN A 7 1.00 -6.27 8.55
N TYR A 8 1.89 -7.24 8.79
CA TYR A 8 2.11 -8.34 7.85
C TYR A 8 0.88 -9.22 7.67
N ARG A 9 0.22 -9.64 8.77
CA ARG A 9 -1.03 -10.41 8.68
C ARG A 9 -2.17 -9.63 8.03
N THR A 10 -2.19 -8.30 8.22
CA THR A 10 -3.12 -7.38 7.58
C THR A 10 -2.94 -7.45 6.08
N ALA A 11 -1.73 -7.23 5.56
CA ALA A 11 -1.44 -7.32 4.13
C ALA A 11 -1.65 -8.74 3.56
N GLU A 12 -1.55 -9.78 4.40
CA GLU A 12 -1.80 -11.15 3.98
C GLU A 12 -3.28 -11.55 3.93
N GLY A 13 -4.16 -10.80 4.58
CA GLY A 13 -5.53 -11.23 4.84
C GLY A 13 -5.56 -12.50 5.68
N THR A 14 -4.94 -12.43 6.87
CA THR A 14 -4.88 -13.53 7.86
C THR A 14 -5.05 -13.05 9.31
N LEU A 15 -5.66 -11.86 9.50
CA LEU A 15 -5.98 -11.37 10.85
C LEU A 15 -7.08 -12.21 11.52
N SER A 16 -8.02 -12.79 10.77
CA SER A 16 -9.09 -13.62 11.34
C SER A 16 -8.58 -14.89 12.00
N GLU A 17 -7.39 -15.36 11.62
CA GLU A 17 -6.71 -16.49 12.26
C GLU A 17 -6.26 -16.17 13.70
N VAL A 18 -6.16 -14.88 14.06
CA VAL A 18 -5.52 -14.45 15.30
C VAL A 18 -6.40 -13.55 16.15
N LEU A 19 -7.16 -12.65 15.51
CA LEU A 19 -8.10 -11.71 16.14
C LEU A 19 -9.56 -12.16 16.04
N GLY A 20 -9.84 -13.26 15.34
CA GLY A 20 -11.16 -13.90 15.34
C GLY A 20 -12.11 -13.45 14.24
N PRO A 21 -13.41 -13.79 14.35
CA PRO A 21 -14.37 -13.73 13.25
C PRO A 21 -14.68 -12.32 12.73
N ASP A 22 -14.52 -11.29 13.57
CA ASP A 22 -14.77 -9.89 13.19
C ASP A 22 -13.82 -9.42 12.07
N TYR A 23 -12.68 -10.08 11.90
CA TYR A 23 -11.68 -9.78 10.86
C TYR A 23 -11.88 -10.57 9.57
N PHE A 24 -12.93 -11.39 9.45
CA PHE A 24 -13.18 -12.16 8.23
C PHE A 24 -13.39 -11.27 7.00
N GLN A 25 -14.23 -10.22 7.12
CA GLN A 25 -14.49 -9.31 5.99
C GLN A 25 -13.24 -8.50 5.62
N HIS A 26 -12.48 -8.09 6.65
CA HIS A 26 -11.17 -7.50 6.44
C HIS A 26 -10.29 -8.43 5.60
N ASP A 27 -10.10 -9.68 6.02
CA ASP A 27 -9.23 -10.61 5.34
C ASP A 27 -9.70 -10.92 3.91
N TYR A 28 -11.00 -11.09 3.71
CA TYR A 28 -11.61 -11.27 2.39
C TYR A 28 -11.25 -10.13 1.45
N ARG A 29 -11.36 -8.88 1.89
CA ARG A 29 -10.97 -7.70 1.09
C ARG A 29 -9.49 -7.74 0.69
N GLN A 30 -8.60 -8.19 1.57
CA GLN A 30 -7.18 -8.35 1.22
C GLN A 30 -6.94 -9.48 0.21
N ARG A 31 -7.76 -10.55 0.25
CA ARG A 31 -7.73 -11.64 -0.74
C ARG A 31 -8.24 -11.20 -2.11
N VAL A 32 -9.21 -10.29 -2.16
CA VAL A 32 -9.65 -9.64 -3.40
C VAL A 32 -8.48 -8.94 -4.09
N TRP A 33 -7.67 -8.19 -3.34
CA TRP A 33 -6.54 -7.40 -3.87
C TRP A 33 -5.23 -8.15 -4.06
N ARG A 34 -5.17 -9.41 -3.63
CA ARG A 34 -4.06 -10.34 -3.88
C ARG A 34 -2.69 -9.81 -3.45
N HIS A 35 -2.63 -8.97 -2.40
CA HIS A 35 -1.37 -8.38 -1.92
C HIS A 35 -0.30 -9.44 -1.64
N ARG A 36 -0.67 -10.48 -0.89
CA ARG A 36 0.18 -11.64 -0.58
C ARG A 36 0.66 -12.38 -1.82
N GLU A 37 -0.26 -12.77 -2.69
CA GLU A 37 0.03 -13.62 -3.85
C GLU A 37 0.99 -12.91 -4.80
N ILE A 38 0.70 -11.65 -5.13
CA ILE A 38 1.49 -10.88 -6.09
C ILE A 38 2.84 -10.51 -5.50
N ALA A 39 2.90 -10.08 -4.24
CA ALA A 39 4.17 -9.83 -3.56
C ALA A 39 5.06 -11.07 -3.54
N LYS A 40 4.51 -12.24 -3.22
CA LYS A 40 5.27 -13.50 -3.19
C LYS A 40 5.75 -13.90 -4.59
N LYS A 41 4.89 -13.82 -5.59
CA LYS A 41 5.21 -14.17 -6.99
C LYS A 41 6.28 -13.26 -7.57
N LYS A 42 6.16 -11.95 -7.35
CA LYS A 42 7.01 -10.93 -7.99
C LYS A 42 8.17 -10.47 -7.13
N TYR A 43 8.33 -10.95 -5.90
CA TYR A 43 9.48 -10.60 -5.05
C TYR A 43 10.83 -10.72 -5.78
N PRO A 44 11.11 -11.74 -6.62
CA PRO A 44 12.37 -11.82 -7.37
C PRO A 44 12.64 -10.64 -8.32
N GLU A 45 11.61 -9.91 -8.74
CA GLU A 45 11.70 -8.72 -9.61
C GLU A 45 12.10 -7.45 -8.84
N ILE A 46 11.94 -7.42 -7.51
CA ILE A 46 12.46 -6.33 -6.67
C ILE A 46 13.98 -6.25 -6.83
N SER A 47 14.51 -5.02 -6.91
CA SER A 47 15.93 -4.82 -7.10
C SER A 47 16.76 -5.57 -6.05
N ALA A 48 17.92 -6.08 -6.47
CA ALA A 48 18.80 -6.83 -5.56
C ALA A 48 19.18 -6.01 -4.31
N LYS A 49 19.30 -4.69 -4.47
CA LYS A 49 19.58 -3.77 -3.37
C LYS A 49 18.44 -3.74 -2.35
N CYS A 50 17.20 -3.53 -2.81
CA CYS A 50 16.03 -3.52 -1.93
C CYS A 50 15.75 -4.88 -1.30
N ARG A 51 15.91 -5.99 -2.05
CA ARG A 51 15.81 -7.34 -1.47
C ARG A 51 16.82 -7.56 -0.35
N GLY A 52 18.07 -7.14 -0.54
CA GLY A 52 19.10 -7.22 0.50
C GLY A 52 18.74 -6.43 1.77
N ILE A 53 18.16 -5.24 1.62
CA ILE A 53 17.67 -4.42 2.74
C ILE A 53 16.51 -5.10 3.46
N ILE A 54 15.52 -5.58 2.71
CA ILE A 54 14.34 -6.29 3.23
C ILE A 54 14.76 -7.54 4.01
N GLU A 55 15.64 -8.36 3.44
CA GLU A 55 16.12 -9.58 4.07
C GLU A 55 16.94 -9.29 5.34
N ALA A 56 17.77 -8.24 5.34
CA ALA A 56 18.49 -7.82 6.53
C ALA A 56 17.53 -7.32 7.64
N PHE A 57 16.50 -6.57 7.26
CA PHE A 57 15.46 -6.11 8.18
C PHE A 57 14.69 -7.27 8.81
N GLN A 58 14.23 -8.22 8.00
CA GLN A 58 13.53 -9.42 8.48
C GLN A 58 14.40 -10.27 9.39
N LYS A 59 15.71 -10.42 9.09
CA LYS A 59 16.67 -11.05 10.00
C LYS A 59 16.79 -10.32 11.34
N GLY A 60 16.74 -8.99 11.33
CA GLY A 60 16.73 -8.18 12.54
C GLY A 60 15.49 -8.41 13.39
N ILE A 61 14.30 -8.46 12.76
CA ILE A 61 13.04 -8.79 13.45
C ILE A 61 13.11 -10.20 14.04
N GLN A 62 13.53 -11.19 13.25
CA GLN A 62 13.68 -12.57 13.72
C GLN A 62 14.63 -12.66 14.90
N LYS A 63 15.79 -12.00 14.82
CA LYS A 63 16.75 -11.97 15.92
C LYS A 63 16.13 -11.38 17.19
N TYR A 64 15.38 -10.28 17.09
CA TYR A 64 14.67 -9.73 18.24
C TYR A 64 13.66 -10.73 18.81
N MET A 65 12.90 -11.42 17.95
CA MET A 65 11.96 -12.45 18.39
C MET A 65 12.67 -13.59 19.15
N ASP A 66 13.84 -14.00 18.69
CA ASP A 66 14.64 -15.05 19.32
C ASP A 66 15.25 -14.60 20.66
N GLU A 67 15.67 -13.34 20.76
CA GLU A 67 16.27 -12.74 21.97
C GLU A 67 15.23 -12.33 23.03
N HIS A 68 13.99 -12.07 22.62
CA HIS A 68 12.90 -11.57 23.46
C HIS A 68 11.62 -12.45 23.35
N PRO A 69 11.70 -13.77 23.60
CA PRO A 69 10.58 -14.68 23.35
C PRO A 69 9.31 -14.33 24.14
N ASP A 70 9.45 -13.73 25.33
CA ASP A 70 8.32 -13.31 26.17
C ASP A 70 7.54 -12.10 25.59
N GLU A 71 8.15 -11.37 24.65
CA GLU A 71 7.52 -10.24 23.93
C GLU A 71 6.94 -10.67 22.57
N VAL A 72 7.12 -11.92 22.16
CA VAL A 72 6.65 -12.44 20.88
C VAL A 72 5.24 -13.00 21.05
N PRO A 73 4.24 -12.46 20.34
CA PRO A 73 2.91 -13.03 20.37
C PRO A 73 2.94 -14.47 19.87
N VAL A 74 2.25 -15.38 20.57
CA VAL A 74 2.17 -16.82 20.20
C VAL A 74 1.65 -17.07 18.78
N TRP A 75 0.97 -16.08 18.21
CA TRP A 75 0.40 -16.13 16.87
C TRP A 75 1.31 -15.52 15.80
N ALA A 76 2.53 -15.09 16.15
CA ALA A 76 3.48 -14.48 15.23
C ALA A 76 3.56 -15.26 13.89
N PRO A 77 3.39 -14.58 12.75
CA PRO A 77 3.53 -15.25 11.46
C PRO A 77 4.99 -15.68 11.25
N LYS A 78 5.20 -16.67 10.39
CA LYS A 78 6.53 -16.92 9.84
C LYS A 78 6.97 -15.69 9.05
N LEU A 79 8.15 -15.18 9.36
CA LEU A 79 8.72 -14.04 8.65
C LEU A 79 9.21 -14.46 7.26
N GLU A 80 8.77 -13.72 6.26
CA GLU A 80 9.15 -13.91 4.87
C GLU A 80 9.39 -12.54 4.20
N PRO A 81 10.47 -12.35 3.42
CA PRO A 81 10.80 -11.06 2.83
C PRO A 81 9.69 -10.39 2.02
N TRP A 82 8.91 -11.19 1.28
CA TRP A 82 7.81 -10.67 0.47
C TRP A 82 6.68 -10.02 1.29
N GLN A 83 6.59 -10.25 2.61
CA GLN A 83 5.61 -9.59 3.48
C GLN A 83 5.79 -8.07 3.51
N VAL A 84 7.03 -7.58 3.39
CA VAL A 84 7.32 -6.13 3.31
C VAL A 84 6.75 -5.54 2.01
N VAL A 85 6.85 -6.29 0.92
CA VAL A 85 6.29 -5.88 -0.38
C VAL A 85 4.77 -5.94 -0.37
N ALA A 86 4.19 -6.97 0.27
CA ALA A 86 2.74 -7.06 0.48
C ALA A 86 2.22 -5.87 1.29
N LEU A 87 2.91 -5.49 2.37
CA LEU A 87 2.59 -4.31 3.18
C LEU A 87 2.71 -3.02 2.35
N SER A 88 3.75 -2.89 1.54
CA SER A 88 3.94 -1.72 0.67
C SER A 88 2.79 -1.60 -0.35
N ARG A 89 2.31 -2.73 -0.89
CA ARG A 89 1.11 -2.75 -1.73
C ARG A 89 -0.13 -2.33 -0.96
N LEU A 90 -0.37 -2.91 0.23
CA LEU A 90 -1.53 -2.54 1.05
C LEU A 90 -1.58 -1.02 1.33
N VAL A 91 -0.43 -0.41 1.66
CA VAL A 91 -0.31 1.03 1.91
C VAL A 91 -0.77 1.86 0.71
N ILE A 92 -0.48 1.44 -0.52
CA ILE A 92 -0.94 2.17 -1.73
C ILE A 92 -2.45 2.09 -1.90
N TRP A 93 -3.06 0.94 -1.60
CA TRP A 93 -4.43 0.63 -2.02
C TRP A 93 -5.50 1.50 -1.38
N GLY A 94 -5.27 2.03 -0.18
CA GLY A 94 -6.24 2.87 0.51
C GLY A 94 -6.63 4.15 -0.26
N TRP A 95 -5.77 4.63 -1.17
CA TRP A 95 -6.04 5.80 -2.01
C TRP A 95 -6.96 5.50 -3.20
N PRO A 96 -6.60 4.59 -4.14
CA PRO A 96 -7.47 4.29 -5.28
C PRO A 96 -8.79 3.64 -4.85
N GLU A 97 -8.83 2.91 -3.74
CA GLU A 97 -10.09 2.41 -3.18
C GLU A 97 -10.95 3.56 -2.62
N GLY A 98 -10.31 4.61 -2.11
CA GLY A 98 -10.86 5.95 -1.86
C GLY A 98 -11.66 6.48 -3.04
N ASP A 99 -10.96 6.64 -4.17
CA ASP A 99 -11.50 7.17 -5.42
C ASP A 99 -12.67 6.31 -5.93
N ALA A 100 -12.48 4.98 -5.98
CA ALA A 100 -13.52 4.05 -6.42
C ALA A 100 -14.75 4.04 -5.50
N GLY A 101 -14.59 4.39 -4.22
CA GLY A 101 -15.69 4.58 -3.29
C GLY A 101 -16.63 5.72 -3.70
N GLU A 102 -16.14 6.74 -4.41
CA GLU A 102 -16.98 7.81 -4.96
C GLU A 102 -17.85 7.30 -6.12
N ASP A 103 -17.27 6.49 -7.02
CA ASP A 103 -18.01 5.85 -8.11
C ASP A 103 -19.09 4.88 -7.61
N LEU A 104 -18.76 4.06 -6.59
CA LEU A 104 -19.73 3.17 -5.96
C LEU A 104 -20.92 3.96 -5.40
N LYS A 105 -20.68 5.10 -4.74
CA LYS A 105 -21.75 5.98 -4.25
C LYS A 105 -22.59 6.54 -5.38
N ALA A 106 -21.99 6.90 -6.51
CA ALA A 106 -22.71 7.34 -7.70
C ALA A 106 -23.62 6.22 -8.26
N GLY A 107 -23.19 4.96 -8.19
CA GLY A 107 -24.00 3.76 -8.45
C GLY A 107 -25.04 3.41 -7.35
N GLY A 108 -25.15 4.25 -6.30
CA GLY A 108 -26.04 4.02 -5.18
C GLY A 108 -25.63 2.84 -4.29
N ILE A 109 -24.35 2.48 -4.27
CA ILE A 109 -23.74 1.53 -3.34
C ILE A 109 -23.05 2.31 -2.24
N GLN A 110 -23.29 1.91 -1.00
CA GLN A 110 -22.58 2.47 0.14
C GLN A 110 -21.30 1.66 0.36
N PRO A 111 -20.10 2.19 0.02
CA PRO A 111 -18.86 1.50 0.35
C PRO A 111 -18.61 1.55 1.86
N ASP A 112 -17.71 0.67 2.31
CA ASP A 112 -17.14 0.74 3.65
C ASP A 112 -16.53 2.12 3.90
N PRO A 113 -16.53 2.61 5.15
CA PRO A 113 -15.81 3.82 5.51
C PRO A 113 -14.32 3.70 5.13
N ILE A 114 -13.79 4.77 4.56
CA ILE A 114 -12.38 4.87 4.19
C ILE A 114 -11.72 5.77 5.23
N GLU A 115 -10.53 5.38 5.70
CA GLU A 115 -9.82 6.15 6.71
C GLU A 115 -9.49 7.56 6.19
N TYR A 116 -9.53 8.53 7.10
CA TYR A 116 -9.15 9.89 6.77
C TYR A 116 -7.65 9.98 6.49
N HIS A 117 -7.30 10.58 5.36
CA HIS A 117 -5.92 10.93 5.00
C HIS A 117 -5.82 12.43 4.74
N GLY A 118 -4.94 13.11 5.46
CA GLY A 118 -4.57 14.49 5.20
C GLY A 118 -3.09 14.71 5.47
N SER A 119 -2.54 15.84 5.04
CA SER A 119 -1.17 16.24 5.34
C SER A 119 -1.00 17.73 5.03
N ASN A 120 0.03 18.35 5.61
CA ASN A 120 0.65 19.58 5.09
C ASN A 120 2.10 19.32 4.69
N GLU A 121 2.60 20.13 3.77
CA GLU A 121 4.02 20.21 3.44
C GLU A 121 4.36 21.61 2.95
N TRP A 122 5.54 22.13 3.29
CA TRP A 122 6.05 23.39 2.74
C TRP A 122 7.51 23.24 2.31
N LEU A 123 7.87 23.96 1.24
CA LEU A 123 9.25 24.25 0.87
C LEU A 123 9.47 25.75 0.76
N ILE A 124 10.45 26.24 1.50
CA ILE A 124 10.89 27.64 1.47
C ILE A 124 12.21 27.69 0.70
N ALA A 125 12.22 28.41 -0.42
CA ALA A 125 13.43 28.63 -1.20
C ALA A 125 14.50 29.42 -0.40
N PRO A 126 15.80 29.25 -0.71
CA PRO A 126 16.91 29.97 -0.04
C PRO A 126 16.70 31.48 0.06
N LYS A 127 16.23 32.11 -1.03
CA LYS A 127 15.98 33.56 -1.11
C LYS A 127 14.89 34.06 -0.16
N LYS A 128 14.12 33.16 0.46
CA LYS A 128 13.05 33.46 1.43
C LYS A 128 13.41 33.01 2.85
N SER A 129 14.59 32.44 3.08
CA SER A 129 15.07 32.07 4.42
C SER A 129 16.23 32.98 4.85
N ALA A 130 16.25 33.35 6.13
CA ALA A 130 17.31 34.21 6.67
C ALA A 130 18.70 33.54 6.61
N ALA A 131 18.74 32.21 6.66
CA ALA A 131 19.97 31.42 6.58
C ALA A 131 20.45 31.19 5.13
N GLY A 132 19.69 31.58 4.11
CA GLY A 132 20.06 31.36 2.71
C GLY A 132 20.08 29.89 2.29
N VAL A 133 19.30 29.04 2.97
CA VAL A 133 19.17 27.59 2.68
C VAL A 133 17.70 27.20 2.52
N PRO A 134 17.37 26.10 1.83
CA PRO A 134 15.99 25.61 1.80
C PRO A 134 15.52 25.16 3.18
N ILE A 135 14.23 25.36 3.45
CA ILE A 135 13.56 24.83 4.66
C ILE A 135 12.38 23.98 4.21
N ALA A 136 12.32 22.74 4.69
CA ALA A 136 11.23 21.81 4.45
C ALA A 136 10.39 21.59 5.70
N LEU A 137 9.07 21.49 5.52
CA LEU A 137 8.12 21.04 6.52
C LEU A 137 7.46 19.76 6.01
N ILE A 138 7.45 18.73 6.86
CA ILE A 138 6.85 17.42 6.60
C ILE A 138 5.83 17.18 7.72
N ASP A 139 4.54 17.19 7.41
CA ASP A 139 3.47 17.18 8.41
C ASP A 139 2.29 16.26 7.98
N PRO A 140 2.49 14.92 7.96
CA PRO A 140 1.44 13.99 7.55
C PRO A 140 0.39 13.76 8.65
N HIS A 141 -0.88 13.69 8.28
CA HIS A 141 -2.03 13.49 9.19
C HIS A 141 -2.76 12.18 8.86
N LEU A 142 -2.18 11.08 9.32
CA LEU A 142 -2.76 9.74 9.20
C LEU A 142 -3.21 9.21 10.58
N SER A 143 -3.81 8.01 10.59
CA SER A 143 -4.21 7.33 11.82
C SER A 143 -3.04 7.15 12.79
N TRP A 144 -3.32 7.33 14.09
CA TRP A 144 -2.34 7.10 15.17
C TRP A 144 -2.07 5.61 15.42
N TYR A 145 -2.88 4.73 14.85
CA TYR A 145 -2.85 3.29 15.06
C TYR A 145 -2.82 2.53 13.72
N GLY A 146 -2.47 1.24 13.78
CA GLY A 146 -2.52 0.38 12.61
C GLY A 146 -1.41 0.64 11.58
N ILE A 147 -1.72 0.37 10.31
CA ILE A 147 -0.75 0.34 9.21
C ILE A 147 -0.17 1.71 8.85
N PHE A 148 -0.89 2.80 9.13
CA PHE A 148 -0.44 4.16 8.81
C PHE A 148 0.30 4.85 9.96
N ARG A 149 0.50 4.15 11.08
CA ARG A 149 1.32 4.65 12.17
C ARG A 149 2.79 4.70 11.73
N PHE A 150 3.32 5.91 11.66
CA PHE A 150 4.72 6.15 11.37
C PHE A 150 5.64 5.77 12.53
N TYR A 151 6.85 5.36 12.16
CA TYR A 151 7.98 5.17 13.07
C TYR A 151 9.13 6.07 12.61
N GLU A 152 9.61 6.92 13.50
CA GLU A 152 10.78 7.75 13.25
C GLU A 152 12.05 6.92 13.39
N ALA A 153 12.92 6.99 12.38
CA ALA A 153 14.18 6.28 12.36
C ALA A 153 15.28 7.11 11.69
N ARG A 154 16.52 6.79 12.06
CA ARG A 154 17.71 7.28 11.37
C ARG A 154 18.63 6.13 11.03
N PHE A 155 19.04 6.06 9.77
CA PHE A 155 19.94 5.05 9.25
C PHE A 155 21.29 5.67 8.93
N TYR A 156 22.34 5.10 9.52
CA TYR A 156 23.72 5.43 9.25
C TYR A 156 24.46 4.19 8.78
N GLY A 157 25.11 4.30 7.63
CA GLY A 157 25.99 3.31 7.05
C GLY A 157 26.82 3.97 5.95
N ASP A 158 27.70 3.21 5.33
CA ASP A 158 28.67 3.74 4.35
C ASP A 158 28.00 4.51 3.20
N THR A 159 26.87 4.00 2.71
CA THR A 159 26.11 4.61 1.60
C THR A 159 24.72 5.10 2.02
N LEU A 160 24.39 5.05 3.31
CA LEU A 160 23.07 5.42 3.83
C LEU A 160 23.23 6.44 4.96
N ASN A 161 22.70 7.64 4.74
CA ASN A 161 22.59 8.68 5.76
C ASN A 161 21.21 9.32 5.62
N LEU A 162 20.20 8.65 6.18
CA LEU A 162 18.78 8.97 6.02
C LEU A 162 18.14 9.18 7.39
N SER A 163 17.31 10.20 7.54
CA SER A 163 16.54 10.46 8.76
C SER A 163 15.11 10.83 8.39
N GLY A 164 14.13 10.31 9.14
CA GLY A 164 12.73 10.58 8.85
C GLY A 164 11.82 9.50 9.40
N VAL A 165 10.70 9.27 8.73
CA VAL A 165 9.70 8.29 9.12
C VAL A 165 9.51 7.18 8.08
N CYS A 166 9.21 5.99 8.56
CA CYS A 166 8.76 4.86 7.74
C CYS A 166 7.45 4.29 8.28
N ILE A 167 6.76 3.52 7.43
CA ILE A 167 5.65 2.66 7.86
C ILE A 167 6.20 1.54 8.75
N LEU A 168 5.54 1.26 9.87
CA LEU A 168 5.90 0.14 10.75
C LEU A 168 5.86 -1.20 10.00
N GLY A 169 7.03 -1.84 9.86
CA GLY A 169 7.20 -3.06 9.06
C GLY A 169 7.82 -2.83 7.68
N SER A 170 8.15 -1.57 7.33
CA SER A 170 8.95 -1.23 6.17
C SER A 170 10.35 -0.76 6.58
N PRO A 171 11.43 -1.24 5.93
CA PRO A 171 12.80 -0.81 6.20
C PRO A 171 13.21 0.45 5.44
N ILE A 172 12.28 1.12 4.75
CA ILE A 172 12.57 2.27 3.90
C ILE A 172 11.90 3.50 4.50
N ILE A 173 12.70 4.51 4.84
CA ILE A 173 12.21 5.85 5.17
C ILE A 173 11.49 6.38 3.93
N SER A 174 10.26 6.85 4.09
CA SER A 174 9.42 7.32 2.97
C SER A 174 9.23 8.84 2.97
N LEU A 175 9.38 9.48 4.14
CA LEU A 175 9.33 10.93 4.31
C LEU A 175 10.49 11.33 5.22
N GLY A 176 11.21 12.39 4.88
CA GLY A 176 12.36 12.83 5.67
C GLY A 176 13.42 13.49 4.82
N HIS A 177 14.68 13.23 5.13
CA HIS A 177 15.81 13.78 4.38
C HIS A 177 17.03 12.86 4.43
N ASN A 178 17.94 13.12 3.50
CA ASN A 178 19.30 12.61 3.52
C ASN A 178 20.29 13.78 3.62
N GLU A 179 21.57 13.57 3.29
CA GLU A 179 22.59 14.61 3.31
C GLU A 179 22.49 15.61 2.14
N TYR A 180 21.74 15.28 1.09
CA TYR A 180 21.60 16.05 -0.16
C TYR A 180 20.23 16.67 -0.35
N LEU A 181 19.16 16.03 0.13
CA LEU A 181 17.79 16.48 -0.11
C LEU A 181 16.81 16.03 0.96
N SER A 182 15.67 16.71 0.98
CA SER A 182 14.47 16.39 1.75
C SER A 182 13.34 15.98 0.82
N VAL A 183 12.49 15.07 1.27
CA VAL A 183 11.27 14.65 0.58
C VAL A 183 10.10 14.74 1.55
N ALA A 184 9.13 15.56 1.19
CA ALA A 184 7.83 15.63 1.84
C ALA A 184 6.77 15.07 0.87
N MET A 185 5.68 14.53 1.43
CA MET A 185 4.52 14.18 0.63
C MET A 185 3.23 14.56 1.36
N THR A 186 2.25 14.98 0.57
CA THR A 186 0.85 15.11 1.00
C THR A 186 -0.04 14.26 0.10
N THR A 187 -1.18 13.83 0.64
CA THR A 187 -2.23 13.15 -0.12
C THR A 187 -2.49 13.91 -1.42
N GLY A 188 -2.15 13.30 -2.55
CA GLY A 188 -2.33 13.90 -3.86
C GLY A 188 -3.73 13.56 -4.37
N SER A 189 -4.45 14.55 -4.88
CA SER A 189 -5.69 14.27 -5.60
C SER A 189 -5.38 13.50 -6.88
N GLY A 190 -6.38 12.89 -7.49
CA GLY A 190 -6.27 12.25 -8.81
C GLY A 190 -7.10 11.00 -8.83
N ASP A 191 -8.03 10.97 -9.78
CA ASP A 191 -8.87 9.81 -10.04
C ASP A 191 -7.97 8.67 -10.56
N THR A 192 -7.63 7.74 -9.66
CA THR A 192 -6.68 6.64 -9.91
C THR A 192 -7.36 5.27 -9.90
N ALA A 193 -8.69 5.22 -9.94
CA ALA A 193 -9.46 3.99 -10.04
C ALA A 193 -10.74 4.23 -10.85
N ASP A 194 -11.32 3.18 -11.40
CA ASP A 194 -12.63 3.24 -12.04
C ASP A 194 -13.49 2.10 -11.51
N VAL A 195 -14.79 2.34 -11.38
CA VAL A 195 -15.78 1.27 -11.18
C VAL A 195 -16.64 1.09 -12.42
N PHE A 196 -16.58 -0.11 -12.98
CA PHE A 196 -17.38 -0.51 -14.14
C PHE A 196 -18.67 -1.17 -13.66
N GLU A 197 -19.82 -0.64 -14.09
CA GLU A 197 -21.10 -1.30 -13.92
C GLU A 197 -21.30 -2.34 -15.02
N GLU A 198 -21.32 -3.61 -14.64
CA GLU A 198 -21.48 -4.76 -15.51
C GLU A 198 -22.92 -5.29 -15.39
N THR A 199 -23.61 -5.49 -16.52
CA THR A 199 -24.93 -6.12 -16.53
C THR A 199 -24.79 -7.62 -16.33
N LEU A 200 -25.40 -8.19 -15.28
CA LEU A 200 -25.40 -9.63 -15.06
C LEU A 200 -26.43 -10.34 -15.94
N ASN A 201 -26.11 -11.55 -16.38
CA ASN A 201 -27.08 -12.42 -17.03
C ASN A 201 -28.15 -12.84 -16.01
N PRO A 202 -29.46 -12.54 -16.25
CA PRO A 202 -30.55 -12.93 -15.35
C PRO A 202 -30.67 -14.44 -15.12
N ASP A 203 -30.24 -15.25 -16.10
CA ASP A 203 -30.29 -16.72 -16.03
C ASP A 203 -29.02 -17.33 -15.41
N ASN A 204 -27.91 -16.58 -15.37
CA ASN A 204 -26.63 -17.04 -14.82
C ASN A 204 -25.81 -15.85 -14.26
N PRO A 205 -25.85 -15.56 -12.96
CA PRO A 205 -25.17 -14.39 -12.37
C PRO A 205 -23.63 -14.47 -12.41
N LEU A 206 -23.04 -15.60 -12.84
CA LEU A 206 -21.60 -15.71 -13.11
C LEU A 206 -21.24 -15.26 -14.53
N GLN A 207 -22.18 -14.69 -15.28
CA GLN A 207 -21.97 -14.09 -16.59
C GLN A 207 -22.33 -12.61 -16.58
N TYR A 208 -21.63 -11.84 -17.41
CA TYR A 208 -21.88 -10.43 -17.63
C TYR A 208 -21.88 -10.08 -19.12
N GLU A 209 -22.61 -9.03 -19.49
CA GLU A 209 -22.75 -8.60 -20.87
C GLU A 209 -21.50 -7.83 -21.35
N VAL A 210 -20.94 -8.25 -22.47
CA VAL A 210 -19.86 -7.57 -23.17
C VAL A 210 -20.23 -7.46 -24.64
N ASP A 211 -20.40 -6.23 -25.13
CA ASP A 211 -20.71 -5.94 -26.54
C ASP A 211 -21.93 -6.73 -27.07
N GLY A 212 -22.94 -6.95 -26.21
CA GLY A 212 -24.18 -7.69 -26.53
C GLY A 212 -24.08 -9.21 -26.36
N GLU A 213 -22.95 -9.73 -25.88
CA GLU A 213 -22.75 -11.17 -25.63
C GLU A 213 -22.53 -11.46 -24.14
N TRP A 214 -23.07 -12.57 -23.64
CA TRP A 214 -22.76 -13.04 -22.28
C TRP A 214 -21.36 -13.65 -22.21
N LYS A 215 -20.54 -13.17 -21.28
CA LYS A 215 -19.19 -13.67 -20.99
C LYS A 215 -19.13 -14.18 -19.56
N ASP A 216 -18.43 -15.29 -19.36
CA ASP A 216 -18.19 -15.83 -18.02
C ASP A 216 -17.24 -14.93 -17.22
N MET A 217 -17.55 -14.74 -15.94
CA MET A 217 -16.61 -14.20 -14.96
C MET A 217 -15.52 -15.22 -14.66
N THR A 218 -14.34 -14.74 -14.31
CA THR A 218 -13.33 -15.59 -13.68
C THR A 218 -13.71 -15.78 -12.22
N VAL A 219 -13.79 -17.04 -11.76
CA VAL A 219 -14.07 -17.37 -10.35
C VAL A 219 -12.81 -17.92 -9.69
N ARG A 220 -12.24 -17.15 -8.77
CA ARG A 220 -11.16 -17.61 -7.90
C ARG A 220 -11.73 -18.10 -6.58
N LYS A 221 -11.46 -19.36 -6.25
CA LYS A 221 -11.79 -19.95 -4.94
C LYS A 221 -10.63 -19.75 -3.98
N ASP A 222 -10.92 -19.36 -2.75
CA ASP A 222 -9.96 -19.26 -1.65
C ASP A 222 -10.58 -19.81 -0.36
N VAL A 223 -9.74 -20.06 0.64
CA VAL A 223 -10.15 -20.50 1.97
C VAL A 223 -9.58 -19.53 3.01
N ILE A 224 -10.47 -18.92 3.78
CA ILE A 224 -10.11 -18.03 4.88
C ILE A 224 -10.29 -18.78 6.19
N ARG A 225 -9.18 -18.96 6.91
CA ARG A 225 -9.16 -19.59 8.23
C ARG A 225 -9.50 -18.57 9.31
N VAL A 226 -10.48 -18.89 10.15
CA VAL A 226 -11.01 -18.01 11.18
C VAL A 226 -10.88 -18.69 12.54
N ARG A 227 -10.28 -18.02 13.52
CA ARG A 227 -10.20 -18.52 14.89
C ARG A 227 -11.53 -18.30 15.62
N LYS A 228 -12.04 -19.34 16.28
CA LYS A 228 -13.24 -19.31 17.12
C LYS A 228 -12.87 -18.95 18.57
N GLU A 229 -13.87 -18.56 19.36
CA GLU A 229 -13.70 -18.19 20.78
C GLU A 229 -13.10 -19.34 21.61
N ASP A 230 -13.42 -20.59 21.28
CA ASP A 230 -12.90 -21.79 21.95
C ASP A 230 -11.45 -22.16 21.54
N GLY A 231 -10.83 -21.36 20.67
CA GLY A 231 -9.48 -21.58 20.15
C GLY A 231 -9.38 -22.54 18.96
N SER A 232 -10.48 -23.15 18.54
CA SER A 232 -10.55 -23.93 17.29
C SER A 232 -10.61 -23.03 16.06
N PHE A 233 -10.60 -23.62 14.87
CA PHE A 233 -10.62 -22.89 13.59
C PHE A 233 -11.83 -23.28 12.74
N ASP A 234 -12.33 -22.31 11.99
CA ASP A 234 -13.30 -22.45 10.90
C ASP A 234 -12.62 -22.12 9.58
N ASP A 235 -12.57 -23.07 8.65
CA ASP A 235 -12.11 -22.82 7.29
C ASP A 235 -13.32 -22.44 6.44
N LYS A 236 -13.40 -21.16 6.04
CA LYS A 236 -14.50 -20.63 5.23
C LYS A 236 -14.09 -20.56 3.77
N GLU A 237 -14.76 -21.33 2.92
CA GLU A 237 -14.63 -21.23 1.48
C GLU A 237 -15.24 -19.90 1.00
N VAL A 238 -14.52 -19.20 0.14
CA VAL A 238 -14.97 -17.94 -0.49
C VAL A 238 -14.73 -17.99 -1.99
N GLU A 239 -15.57 -17.29 -2.73
CA GLU A 239 -15.40 -17.07 -4.16
C GLU A 239 -15.19 -15.59 -4.42
N ILE A 240 -14.16 -15.27 -5.21
CA ILE A 240 -13.87 -13.93 -5.70
C ILE A 240 -14.15 -13.94 -7.20
N HIS A 241 -15.09 -13.11 -7.63
CA HIS A 241 -15.50 -13.00 -9.03
C HIS A 241 -14.77 -11.83 -9.69
N GLU A 242 -14.30 -12.02 -10.92
CA GLU A 242 -13.54 -11.02 -11.66
C GLU A 242 -14.10 -10.89 -13.08
N THR A 243 -14.27 -9.65 -13.55
CA THR A 243 -14.57 -9.33 -14.94
C THR A 243 -13.29 -8.96 -15.68
N ARG A 244 -13.40 -8.57 -16.96
CA ARG A 244 -12.26 -8.07 -17.73
C ARG A 244 -11.64 -6.79 -17.15
N HIS A 245 -12.39 -6.03 -16.35
CA HIS A 245 -11.92 -4.76 -15.77
C HIS A 245 -11.25 -4.95 -14.40
N GLY A 246 -11.71 -5.93 -13.62
CA GLY A 246 -11.13 -6.22 -12.30
C GLY A 246 -12.05 -7.05 -11.42
N PRO A 247 -11.73 -7.19 -10.12
CA PRO A 247 -12.57 -7.88 -9.17
C PRO A 247 -13.91 -7.17 -8.98
N VAL A 248 -14.97 -7.96 -8.84
CA VAL A 248 -16.30 -7.50 -8.45
C VAL A 248 -16.26 -7.16 -6.96
N VAL A 249 -16.48 -5.89 -6.64
CA VAL A 249 -16.44 -5.35 -5.28
C VAL A 249 -17.84 -5.13 -4.68
N ALA A 250 -18.87 -5.11 -5.53
CA ALA A 250 -20.27 -5.03 -5.10
C ALA A 250 -21.21 -5.59 -6.17
N THR A 251 -22.41 -5.98 -5.76
CA THR A 251 -23.51 -6.37 -6.65
C THR A 251 -24.81 -5.72 -6.17
N LYS A 252 -25.64 -5.25 -7.11
CA LYS A 252 -26.91 -4.59 -6.81
C LYS A 252 -27.83 -4.62 -8.03
N ASP A 253 -29.10 -4.95 -7.83
CA ASP A 253 -30.17 -4.84 -8.86
C ASP A 253 -29.82 -5.49 -10.22
N GLY A 254 -29.21 -6.69 -10.20
CA GLY A 254 -28.80 -7.39 -11.42
C GLY A 254 -27.54 -6.82 -12.09
N LYS A 255 -26.80 -5.96 -11.38
CA LYS A 255 -25.51 -5.40 -11.80
C LYS A 255 -24.38 -5.89 -10.88
N ALA A 256 -23.20 -6.04 -11.46
CA ALA A 256 -21.94 -6.21 -10.74
C ALA A 256 -21.08 -4.96 -10.94
N TYR A 257 -20.32 -4.58 -9.92
CA TYR A 257 -19.48 -3.39 -9.91
C TYR A 257 -18.04 -3.86 -9.81
N ALA A 258 -17.31 -3.77 -10.92
CA ALA A 258 -15.94 -4.24 -11.03
C ALA A 258 -14.97 -3.06 -10.91
N MET A 259 -14.02 -3.15 -9.99
CA MET A 259 -13.07 -2.05 -9.73
C MET A 259 -11.76 -2.28 -10.48
N ALA A 260 -11.33 -1.28 -11.23
CA ALA A 260 -10.05 -1.26 -11.94
C ALA A 260 -9.09 -0.28 -11.29
N ILE A 261 -7.87 -0.74 -11.00
CA ILE A 261 -6.80 0.06 -10.37
C ILE A 261 -5.48 -0.18 -11.14
N PRO A 262 -4.70 0.86 -11.52
CA PRO A 262 -3.47 0.71 -12.30
C PRO A 262 -2.29 0.11 -11.50
N TYR A 263 -2.51 -0.13 -10.20
CA TYR A 263 -1.54 -0.74 -9.29
C TYR A 263 -1.75 -2.25 -9.08
N MET A 264 -2.79 -2.87 -9.66
CA MET A 264 -3.17 -4.27 -9.38
C MET A 264 -1.99 -5.24 -9.35
N GLU A 265 -1.06 -5.09 -10.28
CA GLU A 265 0.10 -5.97 -10.42
C GLU A 265 1.44 -5.33 -10.04
N ASP A 266 1.42 -4.12 -9.49
CA ASP A 266 2.60 -3.31 -9.23
C ASP A 266 3.30 -3.65 -7.90
N ILE A 267 4.63 -3.61 -7.91
CA ILE A 267 5.50 -3.81 -6.75
C ILE A 267 6.64 -2.78 -6.69
N SER A 268 6.58 -1.75 -7.52
CA SER A 268 7.68 -0.82 -7.78
C SER A 268 7.89 0.22 -6.67
N LEU A 269 6.91 0.41 -5.79
CA LEU A 269 6.95 1.39 -4.70
C LEU A 269 8.22 1.28 -3.86
N THR A 270 8.60 0.06 -3.48
CA THR A 270 9.78 -0.20 -2.65
C THR A 270 11.04 0.35 -3.33
N ASP A 271 11.25 0.02 -4.60
CA ASP A 271 12.42 0.45 -5.36
C ASP A 271 12.41 1.95 -5.63
N GLN A 272 11.25 2.51 -6.03
CA GLN A 272 11.10 3.95 -6.22
C GLN A 272 11.40 4.72 -4.93
N THR A 273 10.81 4.32 -3.80
CA THR A 273 10.98 5.03 -2.52
C THR A 273 12.45 4.98 -2.09
N TYR A 274 13.09 3.82 -2.23
CA TYR A 274 14.52 3.68 -1.94
C TYR A 274 15.36 4.64 -2.78
N GLN A 275 15.16 4.66 -4.11
CA GLN A 275 15.93 5.50 -5.02
C GLN A 275 15.70 6.99 -4.76
N MET A 276 14.45 7.38 -4.54
CA MET A 276 14.08 8.77 -4.26
C MET A 276 14.70 9.26 -2.94
N MET A 277 14.70 8.44 -1.89
CA MET A 277 15.25 8.82 -0.60
C MET A 277 16.78 8.72 -0.53
N THR A 278 17.40 8.01 -1.47
CA THR A 278 18.86 7.92 -1.58
C THR A 278 19.44 8.80 -2.70
N ALA A 279 18.60 9.54 -3.42
CA ALA A 279 19.00 10.47 -4.46
C ALA A 279 19.89 11.59 -3.91
N LYS A 280 20.86 12.01 -4.73
CA LYS A 280 21.91 12.98 -4.35
C LYS A 280 21.69 14.38 -4.91
N ASN A 281 20.67 14.55 -5.74
CA ASN A 281 20.32 15.80 -6.38
C ASN A 281 18.88 15.71 -6.91
N LEU A 282 18.35 16.84 -7.40
CA LEU A 282 16.98 16.90 -7.89
C LEU A 282 16.76 16.02 -9.13
N ASP A 283 17.74 15.86 -10.00
CA ASP A 283 17.59 15.07 -11.23
C ASP A 283 17.47 13.57 -10.92
N GLU A 284 18.25 13.06 -9.97
CA GLU A 284 18.10 11.69 -9.46
C GLU A 284 16.74 11.49 -8.77
N ALA A 285 16.27 12.47 -8.00
CA ALA A 285 14.95 12.41 -7.38
C ALA A 285 13.82 12.36 -8.42
N LYS A 286 13.90 13.17 -9.48
CA LYS A 286 12.95 13.14 -10.61
C LYS A 286 13.01 11.82 -11.38
N ALA A 287 14.21 11.28 -11.58
CA ALA A 287 14.39 9.97 -12.21
C ALA A 287 13.68 8.88 -11.40
N ALA A 288 13.83 8.88 -10.07
CA ALA A 288 13.11 7.96 -9.20
C ALA A 288 11.57 8.16 -9.29
N LEU A 289 11.10 9.41 -9.29
CA LEU A 289 9.67 9.73 -9.44
C LEU A 289 9.07 9.26 -10.77
N SER A 290 9.88 9.16 -11.83
CA SER A 290 9.43 8.69 -13.15
C SER A 290 9.00 7.22 -13.19
N HIS A 291 9.29 6.43 -12.14
CA HIS A 291 8.86 5.04 -12.03
C HIS A 291 7.36 4.88 -11.77
N LEU A 292 6.68 5.92 -11.29
CA LEU A 292 5.21 5.93 -11.06
C LEU A 292 4.68 4.82 -10.14
N GLY A 293 5.50 4.28 -9.25
CA GLY A 293 5.12 3.35 -8.18
C GLY A 293 4.43 3.99 -6.98
N LEU A 294 4.55 5.30 -6.78
CA LEU A 294 3.75 6.02 -5.77
C LEU A 294 2.27 6.07 -6.18
N MET A 295 1.39 5.98 -5.18
CA MET A 295 -0.02 6.35 -5.30
C MET A 295 -0.18 7.86 -5.56
N GLY A 296 -1.42 8.34 -5.69
CA GLY A 296 -1.73 9.77 -5.77
C GLY A 296 -1.08 10.55 -4.61
N GLN A 297 0.02 11.25 -4.90
CA GLN A 297 0.78 12.03 -3.92
C GLN A 297 1.20 13.36 -4.55
N ASN A 298 1.17 14.41 -3.75
CA ASN A 298 1.99 15.58 -3.98
C ASN A 298 3.35 15.29 -3.35
N VAL A 299 4.42 15.50 -4.10
CA VAL A 299 5.79 15.30 -3.63
C VAL A 299 6.51 16.62 -3.70
N MET A 300 7.07 17.05 -2.58
CA MET A 300 7.97 18.19 -2.50
C MET A 300 9.41 17.74 -2.23
N VAL A 301 10.35 18.22 -3.04
CA VAL A 301 11.79 17.96 -2.88
C VAL A 301 12.56 19.26 -2.71
N GLY A 302 13.30 19.39 -1.61
CA GLY A 302 14.23 20.50 -1.35
C GLY A 302 15.66 19.99 -1.26
N THR A 303 16.59 20.55 -2.04
CA THR A 303 18.00 20.09 -2.11
C THR A 303 18.96 21.02 -1.36
N VAL A 304 20.12 20.53 -0.93
CA VAL A 304 21.16 21.37 -0.32
C VAL A 304 21.75 22.42 -1.28
N ASP A 305 21.63 22.19 -2.60
CA ASP A 305 22.05 23.13 -3.65
C ASP A 305 21.09 24.31 -3.82
N GLY A 306 19.93 24.28 -3.14
CA GLY A 306 18.97 25.37 -3.14
C GLY A 306 17.74 25.16 -4.03
N ASP A 307 17.60 23.99 -4.66
CA ASP A 307 16.43 23.68 -5.46
C ASP A 307 15.20 23.46 -4.58
N ILE A 308 14.05 23.90 -5.10
CA ILE A 308 12.73 23.51 -4.59
C ILE A 308 11.90 22.97 -5.74
N TYR A 309 11.27 21.83 -5.51
CA TYR A 309 10.50 21.13 -6.52
C TYR A 309 9.18 20.63 -5.94
N TYR A 310 8.14 20.68 -6.75
CA TYR A 310 6.83 20.12 -6.47
C TYR A 310 6.39 19.31 -7.69
N GLN A 311 5.92 18.10 -7.44
CA GLN A 311 5.30 17.25 -8.44
C GLN A 311 4.11 16.52 -7.84
N ARG A 312 2.97 16.60 -8.52
CA ARG A 312 1.88 15.65 -8.32
C ARG A 312 2.21 14.37 -9.11
N THR A 313 2.22 13.24 -8.43
CA THR A 313 2.55 11.92 -8.99
C THR A 313 1.42 10.92 -8.73
N GLY A 314 1.46 9.82 -9.47
CA GLY A 314 0.47 8.74 -9.43
C GLY A 314 0.22 8.21 -10.84
N LYS A 315 -0.19 6.93 -10.94
CA LYS A 315 -0.71 6.33 -12.18
C LYS A 315 -2.16 6.75 -12.39
N VAL A 316 -2.38 7.72 -13.26
CA VAL A 316 -3.72 8.14 -13.67
C VAL A 316 -4.05 7.46 -15.01
N PRO A 317 -5.17 6.71 -15.11
CA PRO A 317 -5.60 6.11 -16.38
C PRO A 317 -5.81 7.16 -17.49
N ILE A 318 -5.47 6.81 -18.73
CA ILE A 318 -5.80 7.63 -19.91
C ILE A 318 -7.20 7.21 -20.36
N ARG A 319 -8.13 8.16 -20.36
CA ARG A 319 -9.56 7.95 -20.65
C ARG A 319 -9.98 8.82 -21.84
#